data_AF-A0A2S9G937-F1
#
_entry.id   AF-A0A2S9G937-F1
#
_cell.length_a   1.000
_cell.length_b   1.000
_cell.length_c   1.000
_cell.angle_alpha   90.00
_cell.angle_beta   90.00
_cell.angle_gamma   90.00
#
_symmetry.space_group_name_H-M   'P 1'
#
loop_
_entity.id
_entity.type
_entity.pdbx_description
1 polymer ?
#
loop_
_entity_poly.entity_id
_entity_poly.type
_entity_poly.pdbx_seq_one_letter_code
_entity_poly.pdbx_strand_id
1 'polypeptide(L)'
;RPLEIGAALAGCDDRTLSALGDYGGAVGEAFQLRDDLLGVFGPPETTGKPAGSDLSARKATTVVAAAYQLAGGPQRRQLNELMTA
;
A
#
# COMPACT_ATOMS: atom_id res chain seq x y z
N ARG A 1 7.75 -8.72 -11.19
CA ARG A 1 9.01 -9.05 -10.51
C ARG A 1 10.20 -8.55 -11.33
N PRO A 2 10.43 -7.21 -11.38
CA PRO A 2 11.41 -6.63 -12.31
C PRO A 2 12.85 -7.08 -12.02
N LEU A 3 13.21 -7.21 -10.75
CA LEU A 3 14.56 -7.60 -10.33
C LEU A 3 14.90 -9.05 -10.73
N GLU A 4 13.97 -9.99 -10.56
CA GLU A 4 14.14 -11.36 -11.07
C GLU A 4 14.36 -11.41 -12.57
N ILE A 5 13.56 -10.66 -13.33
CA ILE A 5 13.64 -10.66 -14.79
C ILE A 5 15.03 -10.18 -15.22
N GLY A 6 15.52 -9.10 -14.62
CA GLY A 6 16.87 -8.59 -14.89
C GLY A 6 17.97 -9.60 -14.54
N ALA A 7 17.86 -10.24 -13.37
CA ALA A 7 18.84 -11.23 -12.92
C ALA A 7 18.86 -12.50 -13.76
N ALA A 8 17.68 -12.99 -14.18
CA ALA A 8 17.57 -14.15 -15.07
C ALA A 8 18.20 -13.86 -16.44
N LEU A 9 17.95 -12.67 -17.01
CA LEU A 9 18.57 -12.23 -18.26
C LEU A 9 20.08 -12.07 -18.15
N ALA A 10 20.59 -11.73 -16.96
CA ALA A 10 22.02 -11.64 -16.67
C ALA A 10 22.69 -13.00 -16.38
N GLY A 11 21.92 -14.10 -16.33
CA GLY A 11 22.43 -15.43 -16.03
C GLY A 11 22.85 -15.61 -14.56
N CYS A 12 22.22 -14.89 -13.63
CA CYS A 12 22.48 -15.04 -12.20
C CYS A 12 22.03 -16.42 -11.67
N ASP A 13 22.64 -16.84 -10.56
CA ASP A 13 22.30 -18.10 -9.90
C ASP A 13 20.99 -18.03 -9.11
N ASP A 14 20.47 -19.20 -8.73
CA ASP A 14 19.21 -19.34 -7.99
C ASP A 14 19.23 -18.60 -6.65
N ARG A 15 20.40 -18.55 -6.00
CA ARG A 15 20.56 -17.81 -4.73
C ARG A 15 20.34 -16.32 -4.95
N THR A 16 20.92 -15.74 -5.99
CA THR A 16 20.75 -14.33 -6.33
C THR A 16 19.33 -14.03 -6.75
N LEU A 17 18.72 -14.90 -7.55
CA LEU A 17 17.30 -14.78 -7.95
C LEU A 17 16.38 -14.75 -6.72
N SER A 18 16.53 -15.69 -5.79
CA SER A 18 15.74 -15.74 -4.55
C SER A 18 15.92 -14.48 -3.71
N ALA A 19 17.17 -14.04 -3.49
CA ALA A 19 17.46 -12.86 -2.68
C ALA A 19 16.85 -11.58 -3.28
N LEU A 20 16.92 -11.41 -4.61
CA LEU A 20 16.29 -10.29 -5.31
C LEU A 20 14.76 -10.38 -5.29
N GLY A 21 14.22 -11.60 -5.30
CA GLY A 21 12.81 -11.86 -5.12
C GLY A 21 12.28 -11.39 -3.78
N ASP A 22 12.96 -11.77 -2.70
CA ASP A 22 12.61 -11.37 -1.33
C ASP A 22 12.74 -9.85 -1.16
N TYR A 23 13.84 -9.28 -1.63
CA TYR A 23 14.06 -7.84 -1.59
C TYR A 23 13.00 -7.07 -2.38
N GLY A 24 12.68 -7.52 -3.61
CA GLY A 24 11.66 -6.91 -4.45
C GLY A 24 10.26 -6.97 -3.82
N GLY A 25 9.95 -8.07 -3.14
CA GLY A 25 8.72 -8.21 -2.35
C GLY A 25 8.64 -7.20 -1.22
N ALA A 26 9.67 -7.13 -0.37
CA ALA A 26 9.72 -6.20 0.76
C ALA A 26 9.65 -4.73 0.32
N VAL A 27 10.37 -4.35 -0.74
CA VAL A 27 10.31 -2.98 -1.28
C VAL A 27 8.94 -2.68 -1.88
N GLY A 28 8.33 -3.63 -2.58
CA GLY A 28 6.99 -3.48 -3.14
C GLY A 28 5.94 -3.24 -2.05
N GLU A 29 6.00 -4.01 -0.96
CA GLU A 29 5.13 -3.82 0.20
C GLU A 29 5.34 -2.46 0.85
N ALA A 30 6.59 -2.09 1.14
CA ALA A 30 6.92 -0.79 1.72
C ALA A 30 6.45 0.38 0.85
N PHE A 31 6.56 0.24 -0.49
CA PHE A 31 6.05 1.23 -1.42
C PHE A 31 4.53 1.38 -1.33
N GLN A 32 3.79 0.27 -1.31
CA GLN A 32 2.32 0.32 -1.22
C GLN A 32 1.85 0.90 0.11
N LEU A 33 2.50 0.55 1.24
CA LEU A 33 2.19 1.13 2.55
C LEU A 33 2.38 2.65 2.54
N ARG A 34 3.44 3.14 1.92
CA ARG A 34 3.68 4.58 1.77
C ARG A 34 2.65 5.23 0.84
N ASP A 35 2.31 4.59 -0.28
CA ASP A 35 1.32 5.09 -1.23
C ASP A 35 -0.06 5.22 -0.57
N ASP A 36 -0.49 4.22 0.20
CA ASP A 36 -1.74 4.26 0.96
C ASP A 36 -1.78 5.41 1.98
N LEU A 37 -0.67 5.64 2.70
CA LEU A 37 -0.55 6.77 3.64
C LEU A 37 -0.65 8.11 2.92
N LEU A 38 0.05 8.27 1.78
CA LEU A 38 0.00 9.48 0.97
C LEU A 38 -1.37 9.67 0.31
N GLY A 39 -2.04 8.58 -0.06
CA GLY A 39 -3.38 8.59 -0.62
C GLY A 39 -4.45 9.12 0.33
N VAL A 40 -4.28 8.88 1.63
CA VAL A 40 -5.19 9.35 2.67
C VAL A 40 -4.77 10.69 3.24
N PHE A 41 -3.50 10.87 3.60
CA PHE A 41 -3.03 12.03 4.36
C PHE A 41 -2.02 12.91 3.62
N GLY A 42 -1.59 12.50 2.43
CA GLY A 42 -0.53 13.17 1.69
C GLY A 42 -0.94 14.57 1.21
N PRO A 43 -0.03 15.56 1.30
CA PRO A 43 -0.29 16.91 0.83
C PRO A 43 -0.40 16.93 -0.72
N PRO A 44 -1.34 17.70 -1.31
CA PRO A 44 -1.54 17.75 -2.75
C PRO A 44 -0.30 18.13 -3.56
N GLU A 45 0.60 18.94 -2.98
CA GLU A 45 1.86 19.35 -3.61
C GLU A 45 2.82 18.18 -3.82
N THR A 46 2.69 17.12 -3.01
CA THR A 46 3.49 15.89 -3.14
C THR A 46 2.78 14.83 -3.97
N THR A 47 1.46 14.69 -3.81
CA THR A 47 0.69 13.59 -4.41
C THR A 47 0.09 13.94 -5.78
N GLY A 48 0.00 15.23 -6.11
CA GLY A 48 -0.67 15.73 -7.32
C GLY A 48 -2.20 15.58 -7.30
N LYS A 49 -2.78 15.13 -6.18
CA LYS A 49 -4.23 14.90 -6.00
C LYS A 49 -4.70 15.44 -4.65
N PRO A 50 -6.02 15.73 -4.47
CA PRO A 50 -6.52 16.15 -3.17
C PRO A 50 -6.22 15.13 -2.07
N ALA A 51 -5.90 15.63 -0.87
CA ALA A 51 -5.78 14.80 0.32
C ALA A 51 -7.10 14.05 0.58
N GLY A 52 -7.01 12.80 1.03
CA GLY A 52 -8.18 11.95 1.24
C GLY A 52 -8.85 11.45 -0.03
N SER A 53 -8.27 11.68 -1.22
CA SER A 53 -8.82 11.19 -2.50
C SER A 53 -9.07 9.67 -2.50
N ASP A 54 -8.25 8.90 -1.80
CA ASP A 54 -8.45 7.45 -1.69
C ASP A 54 -9.63 7.08 -0.76
N LEU A 55 -9.91 7.89 0.26
CA LEU A 55 -11.12 7.74 1.09
C LEU A 55 -12.37 8.11 0.30
N SER A 56 -12.35 9.21 -0.46
CA SER A 56 -13.45 9.62 -1.34
C SER A 56 -13.76 8.56 -2.41
N ALA A 57 -12.72 7.86 -2.88
CA ALA A 57 -12.85 6.73 -3.80
C ALA A 57 -13.18 5.40 -3.11
N ARG A 58 -13.36 5.39 -1.78
CA ARG A 58 -13.64 4.21 -0.95
C ARG A 58 -12.67 3.05 -1.18
N LYS A 59 -11.40 3.36 -1.40
CA LYS A 59 -10.37 2.32 -1.59
C LYS A 59 -10.16 1.57 -0.27
N ALA A 60 -9.94 0.26 -0.37
CA ALA A 60 -9.57 -0.60 0.75
C ALA A 60 -8.06 -0.45 1.06
N THR A 61 -7.62 0.76 1.43
CA THR A 61 -6.22 1.01 1.79
C THR A 61 -5.86 0.34 3.11
N THR A 62 -4.58 0.08 3.32
CA THR A 62 -4.03 -0.43 4.59
C THR A 62 -4.35 0.49 5.78
N VAL A 63 -4.47 1.80 5.55
CA VAL A 63 -4.91 2.78 6.56
C VAL A 63 -6.34 2.50 7.03
N VAL A 64 -7.28 2.23 6.13
CA VAL A 64 -8.68 1.91 6.47
C VAL A 64 -8.73 0.57 7.22
N ALA A 65 -7.96 -0.43 6.77
CA ALA A 65 -7.88 -1.72 7.44
C ALA A 65 -7.34 -1.58 8.89
N ALA A 66 -6.26 -0.81 9.07
CA ALA A 66 -5.70 -0.53 10.39
C ALA A 66 -6.70 0.24 11.29
N ALA A 67 -7.38 1.26 10.75
CA ALA A 67 -8.41 2.00 11.48
C ALA A 67 -9.54 1.07 11.95
N TYR A 68 -9.99 0.15 11.10
CA TYR A 68 -11.03 -0.82 11.46
C TYR A 68 -10.60 -1.77 12.58
N GLN A 69 -9.36 -2.27 12.52
CA GLN A 69 -8.80 -3.16 13.54
C GLN A 69 -8.67 -2.46 14.89
N LEU A 70 -8.23 -1.20 14.90
CA LEU A 70 -8.02 -0.40 16.10
C LEU A 70 -9.30 0.23 16.66
N ALA A 71 -10.33 0.43 15.83
CA ALA A 71 -11.57 1.07 16.24
C ALA A 71 -12.38 0.23 17.24
N GLY A 72 -12.88 0.90 18.29
CA GLY A 72 -13.89 0.34 19.18
C GLY A 72 -15.26 0.22 18.50
N GLY A 73 -16.21 -0.48 19.14
CA GLY A 73 -17.52 -0.80 18.55
C GLY A 73 -18.26 0.38 17.88
N PRO A 74 -18.44 1.53 18.55
CA PRO A 74 -19.07 2.71 17.95
C PRO A 74 -18.30 3.28 16.75
N GLN A 75 -16.99 3.45 16.87
CA GLN A 75 -16.13 3.99 15.81
C GLN A 75 -16.08 3.06 14.59
N ARG A 76 -16.07 1.74 14.83
CA ARG A 76 -16.07 0.74 13.76
C ARG A 76 -17.37 0.75 12.96
N ARG A 77 -18.52 0.94 13.62
CA ARG A 77 -19.81 1.10 12.93
C ARG A 77 -19.82 2.36 12.06
N GLN A 78 -19.39 3.49 12.63
CA GLN A 78 -19.29 4.75 11.89
C GLN A 78 -18.35 4.62 10.68
N LEU A 79 -17.19 3.98 10.85
CA LEU A 79 -16.26 3.72 9.75
C LEU A 79 -16.91 2.88 8.65
N ASN A 80 -17.64 1.82 9.01
CA ASN A 80 -18.36 1.01 8.02
C ASN A 80 -19.42 1.82 7.28
N GLU A 81 -20.20 2.64 7.97
CA GLU A 81 -21.22 3.50 7.36
C GLU A 81 -20.58 4.45 6.33
N LEU A 82 -19.48 5.12 6.70
CA LEU A 82 -18.77 6.04 5.80
C LEU A 82 -18.14 5.36 4.58
N MET A 83 -17.72 4.09 4.72
CA MET A 83 -17.09 3.34 3.63
C MET A 83 -18.08 2.56 2.75
N THR A 84 -19.36 2.48 3.14
CA THR A 84 -20.39 1.72 2.41
C THR A 84 -21.56 2.56 1.89
N ALA A 85 -21.84 3.73 2.47
CA ALA A 85 -22.69 4.76 1.89
C ALA A 85 -22.01 5.35 0.65
#